data_AF-A0A0R3QCN6-F1
#
_entry.id   AF-A0A0R3QCN6-F1
#
_cell.length_a   1.000
_cell.length_b   1.000
_cell.length_c   1.000
_cell.angle_alpha   90.00
_cell.angle_beta   90.00
_cell.angle_gamma   90.00
#
_symmetry.space_group_name_H-M   'P 1'
#
loop_
_entity.id
_entity.type
_entity.pdbx_description
1 polymer ?
#
loop_
_entity_poly.entity_id
_entity_poly.type
_entity_poly.pdbx_seq_one_letter_code
_entity_poly.pdbx_strand_id
1 'polypeptide(L)'
;MGFMYLARTPEEVDRLKRNWKVQTQNGARIDLLNRNKLCAKFPFINFDDVLLGSYGLENEGTIDSWQLLSAIREKNLTLGVQYLKGEVEGFYFGQRYGATEIYGIADDADEAVWRNKHIRGAFIRPQMTDASARIVRSNHIVVAAGAWSGRIAEMARIGETFVLL
;
A
#
# COMPACT_ATOMS: atom_id res chain seq x y z
N MET A 1 -22.20 -7.52 9.93
CA MET A 1 -21.56 -8.53 9.06
C MET A 1 -20.30 -8.97 9.77
N GLY A 2 -19.89 -10.24 9.65
CA GLY A 2 -18.71 -10.77 10.33
C GLY A 2 -18.06 -11.85 9.49
N PHE A 3 -16.77 -12.02 9.65
CA PHE A 3 -16.00 -13.06 8.99
C PHE A 3 -15.86 -14.26 9.92
N MET A 4 -15.95 -15.44 9.32
CA MET A 4 -15.78 -16.70 10.01
C MET A 4 -14.73 -17.52 9.30
N TYR A 5 -13.72 -17.93 10.05
CA TYR A 5 -12.68 -18.84 9.58
C TYR A 5 -12.93 -20.22 10.19
N LEU A 6 -12.93 -21.26 9.36
CA LEU A 6 -13.18 -22.63 9.78
C LEU A 6 -11.91 -23.46 9.60
N ALA A 7 -11.62 -24.31 10.58
CA ALA A 7 -10.51 -25.24 10.57
C ALA A 7 -11.05 -26.68 10.56
N ARG A 8 -10.52 -27.50 9.65
CA ARG A 8 -10.90 -28.90 9.45
C ARG A 8 -9.79 -29.86 9.86
N THR A 9 -8.54 -29.40 9.92
CA THR A 9 -7.39 -30.21 10.35
C THR A 9 -6.81 -29.72 11.68
N PRO A 10 -6.11 -30.57 12.46
CA PRO A 10 -5.44 -30.14 13.69
C PRO A 10 -4.41 -29.03 13.47
N GLU A 11 -3.72 -29.04 12.32
CA GLU A 11 -2.76 -27.99 11.96
C GLU A 11 -3.44 -26.63 11.73
N GLU A 12 -4.60 -26.63 11.04
CA GLU A 12 -5.40 -25.42 10.87
C GLU A 12 -5.95 -24.91 12.20
N VAL A 13 -6.34 -25.81 13.11
CA VAL A 13 -6.80 -25.46 14.47
C VAL A 13 -5.69 -24.73 15.23
N ASP A 14 -4.46 -25.24 15.19
CA ASP A 14 -3.33 -24.60 15.86
C ASP A 14 -3.00 -23.24 15.22
N ARG A 15 -3.07 -23.12 13.89
CA ARG A 15 -2.93 -21.83 13.18
C ARG A 15 -4.02 -20.85 13.62
N LEU A 16 -5.27 -21.30 13.71
CA LEU A 16 -6.40 -20.48 14.11
C LEU A 16 -6.24 -19.96 15.55
N LYS A 17 -5.79 -20.81 16.48
CA LYS A 17 -5.50 -20.43 17.87
C LYS A 17 -4.37 -19.41 17.96
N ARG A 18 -3.29 -19.58 17.19
CA ARG A 18 -2.19 -18.59 17.13
C ARG A 18 -2.70 -17.25 16.61
N ASN A 19 -3.47 -17.24 15.52
CA ASN A 19 -4.04 -16.03 14.95
C ASN A 19 -4.99 -15.35 15.94
N TRP A 20 -5.88 -16.11 16.59
CA TRP A 20 -6.80 -15.60 17.61
C TRP A 20 -6.05 -14.93 18.77
N LYS A 21 -4.94 -15.54 19.23
CA LYS A 21 -4.11 -14.96 20.30
C LYS A 21 -3.54 -13.59 19.89
N VAL A 22 -2.97 -13.50 18.69
CA VAL A 22 -2.44 -12.22 18.15
C VAL A 22 -3.55 -11.19 17.99
N GLN A 23 -4.69 -11.58 17.41
CA GLN A 23 -5.82 -10.68 17.19
C GLN A 23 -6.39 -10.16 18.52
N THR A 24 -6.56 -11.02 19.51
CA THR A 24 -7.07 -10.65 20.85
C THR A 24 -6.08 -9.75 21.59
N GLN A 25 -4.77 -10.01 21.47
CA GLN A 25 -3.73 -9.14 22.02
C GLN A 25 -3.76 -7.74 21.41
N ASN A 26 -4.13 -7.63 20.13
CA ASN A 26 -4.28 -6.37 19.42
C ASN A 26 -5.67 -5.71 19.61
N GLY A 27 -6.48 -6.21 20.54
CA GLY A 27 -7.79 -5.64 20.89
C GLY A 27 -8.95 -6.05 19.98
N ALA A 28 -8.74 -6.99 19.05
CA ALA A 28 -9.83 -7.52 18.25
C ALA A 28 -10.74 -8.42 19.11
N ARG A 29 -12.06 -8.25 18.96
CA ARG A 29 -13.07 -9.05 19.67
C ARG A 29 -13.46 -10.25 18.82
N ILE A 30 -12.82 -11.38 19.07
CA ILE A 30 -12.97 -12.60 18.29
C ILE A 30 -13.24 -13.76 19.23
N ASP A 31 -14.23 -14.58 18.89
CA ASP A 31 -14.61 -15.76 19.66
C ASP A 31 -14.16 -17.04 18.95
N LEU A 32 -13.64 -17.99 19.73
CA LEU A 32 -13.32 -19.34 19.26
C LEU A 32 -14.49 -20.27 19.58
N LEU A 33 -15.13 -20.73 18.51
CA LEU A 33 -16.32 -21.57 18.56
C LEU A 33 -15.94 -23.00 18.23
N ASN A 34 -16.18 -23.92 19.16
CA ASN A 34 -16.14 -25.34 18.85
C ASN A 34 -17.38 -25.74 18.03
N ARG A 35 -17.39 -26.96 17.49
CA ARG A 35 -18.50 -27.48 16.68
C ARG A 35 -19.88 -27.28 17.33
N ASN A 36 -20.03 -27.61 18.61
CA ASN A 36 -21.31 -27.48 19.31
C ASN A 36 -21.81 -26.03 19.35
N LYS A 37 -20.90 -25.08 19.65
CA LYS A 37 -21.23 -23.65 19.62
C LYS A 37 -21.54 -23.14 18.21
N LEU A 38 -20.85 -23.66 17.18
CA LEU A 38 -21.10 -23.32 15.78
C LEU A 38 -22.50 -23.77 15.35
N CYS A 39 -22.87 -25.04 15.60
CA CYS A 39 -24.19 -25.55 15.26
C CYS A 39 -25.31 -24.82 16.02
N ALA A 40 -25.09 -24.44 17.28
CA ALA A 40 -26.06 -23.68 18.06
C ALA A 40 -26.27 -22.25 17.51
N LYS A 41 -25.20 -21.60 17.04
CA LYS A 41 -25.25 -20.22 16.55
C LYS A 41 -25.67 -20.10 15.08
N PHE A 42 -25.31 -21.10 14.26
CA PHE A 42 -25.56 -21.14 12.82
C PHE A 42 -26.21 -22.48 12.42
N PRO A 43 -27.46 -22.74 12.83
CA PRO A 43 -28.11 -24.04 12.61
C PRO A 43 -28.40 -24.35 11.13
N PHE A 44 -28.25 -23.37 10.25
CA PHE A 44 -28.46 -23.50 8.81
C PHE A 44 -27.20 -23.94 8.04
N ILE A 45 -26.05 -24.14 8.71
CA ILE A 45 -24.79 -24.57 8.11
C ILE A 45 -24.40 -25.94 8.67
N ASN A 46 -23.90 -26.84 7.81
CA ASN A 46 -23.31 -28.10 8.26
C ASN A 46 -21.85 -27.89 8.71
N PHE A 47 -21.51 -28.35 9.91
CA PHE A 47 -20.16 -28.29 10.51
C PHE A 47 -19.56 -29.67 10.82
N ASP A 48 -20.06 -30.74 10.21
CA ASP A 48 -19.63 -32.13 10.48
C ASP A 48 -18.13 -32.38 10.25
N ASP A 49 -17.51 -31.68 9.28
CA ASP A 49 -16.08 -31.76 8.96
C ASP A 49 -15.25 -30.65 9.64
N VAL A 50 -15.89 -29.78 10.44
CA VAL A 50 -15.23 -28.65 11.10
C VAL A 50 -14.84 -29.01 12.53
N LEU A 51 -13.61 -28.69 12.90
CA LEU A 51 -13.04 -28.89 14.24
C LEU A 51 -13.15 -27.62 15.10
N LEU A 52 -12.89 -26.45 14.51
CA LEU A 52 -12.91 -25.16 15.21
C LEU A 52 -13.26 -24.02 14.25
N GLY A 53 -14.01 -23.03 14.73
CA GLY A 53 -14.29 -21.78 14.05
C GLY A 53 -13.77 -20.58 14.82
N SER A 54 -13.32 -19.55 14.11
CA SER A 54 -12.98 -18.24 14.64
C SER A 54 -13.97 -17.23 14.06
N TYR A 55 -14.71 -16.55 14.92
CA TYR A 55 -15.79 -15.65 14.53
C TYR A 55 -15.57 -14.25 15.12
N GLY A 56 -15.52 -13.25 14.25
CA GLY A 56 -15.45 -11.86 14.68
C GLY A 56 -16.76 -11.33 15.23
N LEU A 57 -16.73 -10.73 16.42
CA LEU A 57 -17.92 -10.23 17.12
C LEU A 57 -18.25 -8.78 16.75
N GLU A 58 -17.23 -7.95 16.57
CA GLU A 58 -17.37 -6.50 16.41
C GLU A 58 -16.37 -5.95 15.38
N ASN A 59 -16.69 -4.77 14.83
CA ASN A 59 -15.82 -4.02 13.91
C ASN A 59 -15.42 -4.77 12.63
N GLU A 60 -16.30 -5.65 12.17
CA GLU A 60 -16.14 -6.38 10.92
C GLU A 60 -17.24 -6.06 9.92
N GLY A 61 -16.94 -6.28 8.66
CA GLY A 61 -17.89 -6.14 7.58
C GLY A 61 -17.24 -5.96 6.23
N THR A 62 -18.08 -5.83 5.22
CA THR A 62 -17.67 -5.46 3.87
C THR A 62 -17.97 -4.00 3.66
N ILE A 63 -17.03 -3.31 3.04
CA ILE A 63 -17.23 -1.94 2.56
C ILE A 63 -17.33 -1.96 1.03
N ASP A 64 -18.18 -1.11 0.48
CA ASP A 64 -18.12 -0.80 -0.95
C ASP A 64 -16.90 0.10 -1.18
N SER A 65 -15.81 -0.50 -1.65
CA SER A 65 -14.54 0.18 -1.89
C SER A 65 -14.66 1.33 -2.88
N TRP A 66 -15.54 1.20 -3.89
CA TRP A 66 -15.72 2.24 -4.91
C TRP A 66 -16.44 3.46 -4.34
N GLN A 67 -17.52 3.23 -3.58
CA GLN A 67 -18.25 4.31 -2.92
C GLN A 67 -17.40 4.99 -1.85
N LEU A 68 -16.68 4.22 -1.03
CA LEU A 68 -15.79 4.79 -0.03
C LEU A 68 -14.70 5.67 -0.66
N LEU A 69 -14.04 5.18 -1.71
CA LEU A 69 -13.02 5.95 -2.42
C LEU A 69 -13.58 7.22 -3.05
N SER A 70 -14.78 7.12 -3.63
CA SER A 70 -15.48 8.26 -4.25
C SER A 70 -15.82 9.32 -3.21
N ALA A 71 -16.38 8.93 -2.05
CA ALA A 71 -16.70 9.84 -0.96
C ALA A 71 -15.45 10.54 -0.38
N ILE A 72 -14.35 9.79 -0.19
CA ILE A 72 -13.07 10.37 0.25
C ILE A 72 -12.55 11.39 -0.78
N ARG A 73 -12.60 11.04 -2.08
CA ARG A 73 -12.18 11.94 -3.16
C ARG A 73 -13.01 13.22 -3.18
N GLU A 74 -14.32 13.13 -3.07
CA GLU A 74 -15.21 14.29 -2.99
C GLU A 74 -14.88 15.17 -1.79
N LYS A 75 -14.70 14.58 -0.60
CA LYS A 75 -14.31 15.34 0.58
C LYS A 75 -12.98 16.07 0.38
N ASN A 76 -11.98 15.41 -0.19
CA ASN A 76 -10.68 16.02 -0.47
C ASN A 76 -10.78 17.20 -1.45
N LEU A 77 -11.62 17.08 -2.49
CA LEU A 77 -11.90 18.19 -3.40
C LEU A 77 -12.50 19.40 -2.66
N THR A 78 -13.45 19.17 -1.73
CA THR A 78 -14.02 20.27 -0.91
C THR A 78 -13.00 20.91 0.03
N LEU A 79 -11.93 20.20 0.38
CA LEU A 79 -10.82 20.70 1.19
C LEU A 79 -9.71 21.36 0.34
N GLY A 80 -9.88 21.47 -0.98
CA GLY A 80 -8.94 22.14 -1.87
C GLY A 80 -7.84 21.25 -2.45
N VAL A 81 -7.91 19.93 -2.26
CA VAL A 81 -6.96 18.99 -2.88
C VAL A 81 -7.16 18.97 -4.39
N GLN A 82 -6.07 19.15 -5.14
CA GLN A 82 -6.09 19.10 -6.60
C GLN A 82 -5.86 17.67 -7.09
N TYR A 83 -6.82 17.14 -7.85
CA TYR A 83 -6.72 15.85 -8.50
C TYR A 83 -6.37 16.04 -9.98
N LEU A 84 -5.19 15.58 -10.38
CA LEU A 84 -4.76 15.54 -11.77
C LEU A 84 -4.81 14.11 -12.28
N LYS A 85 -5.52 13.89 -13.38
CA LYS A 85 -5.51 12.60 -14.09
C LYS A 85 -4.43 12.65 -15.16
N GLY A 86 -3.39 11.83 -15.00
CA GLY A 86 -2.25 11.79 -15.91
C GLY A 86 -1.30 10.65 -15.59
N GLU A 87 -0.28 10.48 -16.43
CA GLU A 87 0.78 9.51 -16.25
C GLU A 87 2.07 10.20 -15.80
N VAL A 88 2.76 9.61 -14.82
CA VAL A 88 4.08 10.07 -14.39
C VAL A 88 5.11 9.49 -15.34
N GLU A 89 5.88 10.34 -16.01
CA GLU A 89 6.91 9.93 -16.97
C GLU A 89 8.33 10.04 -16.42
N GLY A 90 8.52 10.73 -15.29
CA GLY A 90 9.81 10.84 -14.64
C GLY A 90 9.83 11.86 -13.51
N PHE A 91 11.00 12.04 -12.88
CA PHE A 91 11.21 12.97 -11.78
C PHE A 91 12.18 14.08 -12.14
N TYR A 92 11.91 15.27 -11.61
CA TYR A 92 12.80 16.42 -11.71
C TYR A 92 13.68 16.48 -10.47
N PHE A 93 15.00 16.32 -10.65
CA PHE A 93 15.99 16.41 -9.59
C PHE A 93 16.61 17.81 -9.60
N GLY A 94 16.55 18.52 -8.47
CA GLY A 94 17.28 19.77 -8.30
C GLY A 94 18.68 19.51 -7.76
N GLN A 95 19.67 20.25 -8.27
CA GLN A 95 20.96 20.39 -7.59
C GLN A 95 20.79 21.35 -6.39
N ARG A 96 21.43 21.03 -5.26
CA ARG A 96 21.65 22.01 -4.20
C ARG A 96 22.57 23.12 -4.73
N TYR A 97 22.12 24.37 -4.69
CA TYR A 97 23.01 25.52 -4.86
C TYR A 97 24.12 25.44 -3.81
N GLY A 98 25.38 25.32 -4.24
CA GLY A 98 26.55 25.23 -3.37
C GLY A 98 27.37 23.93 -3.45
N ALA A 99 26.98 22.95 -4.28
CA ALA A 99 27.86 21.83 -4.59
C ALA A 99 28.90 22.29 -5.64
N THR A 100 30.08 22.69 -5.18
CA THR A 100 31.26 22.86 -6.03
C THR A 100 31.41 21.62 -6.91
N GLU A 101 31.52 21.79 -8.22
CA GLU A 101 31.87 20.70 -9.14
C GLU A 101 33.22 20.13 -8.68
N ILE A 102 33.19 18.96 -8.02
CA ILE A 102 34.42 18.22 -7.72
C ILE A 102 34.83 17.60 -9.05
N TYR A 103 35.59 18.36 -9.84
CA TYR A 103 36.23 17.85 -11.04
C TYR A 103 37.49 17.12 -10.58
N GLY A 104 37.34 15.86 -10.17
CA GLY A 104 38.46 15.08 -9.68
C GLY A 104 38.08 13.68 -9.23
N ILE A 105 38.60 12.70 -9.98
CA ILE A 105 38.67 11.25 -9.72
C ILE A 105 37.43 10.48 -10.20
N ALA A 106 37.64 9.81 -11.34
CA ALA A 106 36.68 8.97 -12.03
C ALA A 106 36.50 7.65 -11.26
N ASP A 107 35.26 7.44 -10.79
CA ASP A 107 34.53 6.20 -10.45
C ASP A 107 33.64 6.40 -9.21
N ASP A 108 34.06 7.21 -8.23
CA ASP A 108 33.26 7.51 -7.01
C ASP A 108 32.37 8.77 -7.13
N ALA A 109 32.54 9.53 -8.22
CA ALA A 109 31.86 10.82 -8.40
C ALA A 109 30.35 10.69 -8.67
N ASP A 110 29.93 9.62 -9.35
CA ASP A 110 28.52 9.43 -9.71
C ASP A 110 27.65 9.17 -8.46
N GLU A 111 28.09 8.30 -7.55
CA GLU A 111 27.37 8.00 -6.31
C GLU A 111 27.24 9.24 -5.40
N ALA A 112 28.31 10.04 -5.31
CA ALA A 112 28.34 11.29 -4.53
C ALA A 112 27.43 12.40 -5.11
N VAL A 113 27.28 12.45 -6.44
CA VAL A 113 26.40 13.40 -7.14
C VAL A 113 24.91 13.10 -6.89
N TRP A 114 24.52 11.84 -6.76
CA TRP A 114 23.13 11.46 -6.50
C TRP A 114 22.74 11.62 -5.03
N ARG A 115 23.67 11.41 -4.09
CA ARG A 115 23.44 11.66 -2.65
C ARG A 115 22.98 13.10 -2.36
N ASN A 116 23.34 14.06 -3.21
CA ASN A 116 23.01 15.48 -3.07
C ASN A 116 21.86 15.95 -3.97
N LYS A 117 21.25 15.06 -4.77
CA LYS A 117 20.10 15.39 -5.62
C LYS A 117 18.80 15.14 -4.88
N HIS A 118 18.04 16.20 -4.68
CA HIS A 118 16.69 16.10 -4.11
C HIS A 118 15.66 16.12 -5.24
N ILE A 119 14.64 15.27 -5.14
CA ILE A 119 13.49 15.34 -6.03
C ILE A 119 12.73 16.64 -5.74
N ARG A 120 12.56 17.46 -6.77
CA ARG A 120 11.89 18.77 -6.74
C ARG A 120 10.54 18.76 -7.44
N GLY A 121 10.18 17.65 -8.09
CA GLY A 121 8.90 17.50 -8.77
C GLY A 121 8.84 16.25 -9.63
N ALA A 122 7.70 16.05 -10.28
CA ALA A 122 7.46 14.97 -11.23
C ALA A 122 6.99 15.53 -12.58
N PHE A 123 7.42 14.90 -13.66
CA PHE A 123 6.87 15.12 -14.99
C PHE A 123 5.57 14.32 -15.12
N ILE A 124 4.46 15.03 -15.31
CA ILE A 124 3.14 14.43 -15.44
C ILE A 124 2.56 14.79 -16.80
N ARG A 125 2.21 13.78 -17.58
CA ARG A 125 1.48 13.91 -18.83
C ARG A 125 -0.03 13.84 -18.54
N PRO A 126 -0.79 14.93 -18.70
CA PRO A 126 -2.24 14.91 -18.47
C PRO A 126 -2.95 13.98 -19.45
N GLN A 127 -4.05 13.36 -19.03
CA GLN A 127 -4.86 12.49 -19.88
C GLN A 127 -5.79 13.30 -20.81
N MET A 128 -5.22 14.17 -21.64
CA MET A 128 -5.91 14.89 -22.73
C MET A 128 -5.18 14.63 -24.04
N THR A 129 -5.90 14.69 -25.16
CA THR A 129 -5.33 14.54 -26.51
C THR A 129 -4.26 15.61 -26.73
N ASP A 130 -3.08 15.19 -27.19
CA ASP A 130 -1.94 16.06 -27.54
C ASP A 130 -1.29 16.87 -26.38
N ALA A 131 -1.52 16.48 -25.12
CA ALA A 131 -0.89 17.15 -23.99
C ALA A 131 0.56 16.67 -23.77
N SER A 132 1.52 17.61 -23.77
CA SER A 132 2.90 17.34 -23.35
C SER A 132 3.03 17.21 -21.83
N ALA A 133 4.04 16.47 -21.38
CA ALA A 133 4.34 16.35 -19.96
C ALA A 133 4.72 17.71 -19.36
N ARG A 134 4.17 18.00 -18.17
CA ARG A 134 4.44 19.22 -17.41
C ARG A 134 5.04 18.88 -16.06
N ILE A 135 5.93 19.75 -15.58
CA ILE A 135 6.53 19.59 -14.26
C ILE A 135 5.53 20.05 -13.20
N VAL A 136 5.17 19.14 -12.30
CA VAL A 136 4.51 19.47 -11.04
C VAL A 136 5.57 19.50 -9.95
N ARG A 137 5.89 20.70 -9.45
CA ARG A 137 6.90 20.89 -8.41
C ARG A 137 6.34 20.50 -7.04
N SER A 138 7.16 19.86 -6.23
CA SER A 138 6.79 19.38 -4.90
C SER A 138 8.02 19.27 -4.01
N ASN A 139 7.82 19.49 -2.71
CA ASN A 139 8.88 19.26 -1.71
C ASN A 139 8.91 17.79 -1.24
N HIS A 140 7.76 17.11 -1.30
CA HIS A 140 7.60 15.73 -0.91
C HIS A 140 6.76 15.00 -1.95
N ILE A 141 7.10 13.74 -2.19
CA ILE A 141 6.36 12.85 -3.08
C ILE A 141 6.11 11.55 -2.32
N VAL A 142 4.85 11.11 -2.34
CA VAL A 142 4.43 9.82 -1.76
C VAL A 142 3.96 8.93 -2.90
N VAL A 143 4.59 7.76 -3.06
CA VAL A 143 4.20 6.79 -4.08
C VAL A 143 3.10 5.90 -3.51
N ALA A 144 1.88 6.04 -4.05
CA ALA A 144 0.73 5.23 -3.72
C ALA A 144 0.19 4.51 -4.98
N ALA A 145 1.09 3.94 -5.78
CA ALA A 145 0.79 3.39 -7.11
C ALA A 145 0.50 1.88 -7.12
N GLY A 146 0.30 1.25 -5.95
CA GLY A 146 0.03 -0.19 -5.86
C GLY A 146 1.11 -1.02 -6.54
N ALA A 147 0.72 -1.95 -7.42
CA ALA A 147 1.64 -2.82 -8.17
C ALA A 147 2.63 -2.06 -9.07
N TRP A 148 2.33 -0.82 -9.48
CA TRP A 148 3.21 0.00 -10.32
C TRP A 148 4.25 0.80 -9.52
N SER A 149 4.25 0.68 -8.19
CA SER A 149 5.18 1.44 -7.34
C SER A 149 6.65 1.14 -7.64
N GLY A 150 6.98 -0.10 -8.05
CA GLY A 150 8.34 -0.47 -8.46
C GLY A 150 8.82 0.35 -9.67
N ARG A 151 8.01 0.42 -10.73
CA ARG A 151 8.32 1.21 -11.92
C ARG A 151 8.47 2.71 -11.60
N ILE A 152 7.66 3.26 -10.71
CA ILE A 152 7.77 4.66 -10.27
C ILE A 152 9.05 4.86 -9.43
N ALA A 153 9.43 3.89 -8.60
CA ALA A 153 10.67 3.94 -7.83
C ALA A 153 11.91 3.89 -8.73
N GLU A 154 11.90 3.04 -9.76
CA GLU A 154 12.94 2.99 -10.81
C GLU A 154 13.07 4.33 -11.54
N MET A 155 11.96 4.98 -11.92
CA MET A 155 11.99 6.34 -12.49
C MET A 155 12.63 7.37 -11.54
N ALA A 156 12.53 7.14 -10.23
CA ALA A 156 13.18 7.93 -9.19
C ALA A 156 14.61 7.46 -8.86
N ARG A 157 15.13 6.44 -9.55
CA ARG A 157 16.41 5.76 -9.33
C ARG A 157 16.55 5.15 -7.93
N ILE A 158 15.43 4.64 -7.39
CA ILE A 158 15.37 3.96 -6.10
C ILE A 158 15.29 2.46 -6.37
N GLY A 159 16.23 1.70 -5.81
CA GLY A 159 16.26 0.23 -5.96
C GLY A 159 16.92 -0.27 -7.24
N GLU A 160 17.52 0.61 -8.06
CA GLU A 160 18.43 0.20 -9.12
C GLU A 160 19.76 -0.25 -8.50
N THR A 161 20.06 -1.55 -8.58
CA THR A 161 21.41 -2.04 -8.34
C THR A 161 22.25 -1.63 -9.54
N PHE A 162 23.29 -0.81 -9.34
CA PHE A 162 24.30 -0.58 -10.36
C PHE A 162 24.91 -1.94 -10.72
N VAL A 163 24.56 -2.48 -11.89
CA VAL A 163 25.31 -3.59 -12.48
C VAL A 163 26.59 -2.94 -13.02
N LEU A 164 27.64 -2.96 -12.21
CA LEU A 164 29.00 -2.71 -12.66
C LEU A 164 29.31 -3.77 -13.74
N LEU A 165 29.35 -3.34 -15.00
CA LEU A 165 29.97 -4.09 -16.10
C LEU A 165 31.43 -3.65 -16.23
#